data_AF-C6Q224-F1
#
_entry.id   AF-C6Q224-F1
#
_cell.length_a   1.000
_cell.length_b   1.000
_cell.length_c   1.000
_cell.angle_alpha   90.00
_cell.angle_beta   90.00
_cell.angle_gamma   90.00
#
_symmetry.space_group_name_H-M   'P 1'
#
loop_
_entity.id
_entity.type
_entity.pdbx_description
1 polymer ?
#
loop_
_entity_poly.entity_id
_entity_poly.type
_entity_poly.pdbx_seq_one_letter_code
_entity_poly.pdbx_strand_id
1 'polypeptide(L)'
;MPIMIHVYNELKIVIKDTLKAIDLSYNNNKIALEDYDEMTSAIENINSYFLSMYGKYTDFDEEVKYMVKSFYDPKVEERGIEKGKIEIASEMIKEGEPMERIKKYTKLDENKILELMKRIESEKVQ
;
A
#
# COMPACT_ATOMS: atom_id res chain seq x y z
N MET A 1 1.22 36.41 11.76
CA MET A 1 0.11 35.50 11.37
C MET A 1 0.19 35.07 9.90
N PRO A 2 0.41 35.95 8.89
CA PRO A 2 0.43 35.55 7.46
C PRO A 2 1.56 34.57 7.09
N ILE A 3 2.75 34.76 7.68
CA ILE A 3 3.94 33.94 7.41
C ILE A 3 3.73 32.49 7.86
N MET A 4 3.07 32.27 9.01
CA MET A 4 2.76 30.92 9.51
C MET A 4 1.85 30.16 8.55
N ILE A 5 0.77 30.81 8.07
CA ILE A 5 -0.16 30.21 7.10
C ILE A 5 0.55 29.85 5.78
N HIS A 6 1.48 30.69 5.33
CA HIS A 6 2.27 30.39 4.14
C HIS A 6 3.19 29.17 4.34
N VAL A 7 3.91 29.11 5.46
CA VAL A 7 4.76 27.95 5.82
C VAL A 7 3.93 26.66 5.89
N TYR A 8 2.71 26.71 6.42
CA TYR A 8 1.80 25.57 6.42
C TYR A 8 1.43 25.10 5.02
N ASN A 9 1.05 26.03 4.13
CA ASN A 9 0.67 25.68 2.77
C ASN A 9 1.83 25.06 1.97
N GLU A 10 3.05 25.59 2.15
CA GLU A 10 4.25 24.99 1.57
C GLU A 10 4.50 23.58 2.10
N LEU A 11 4.37 23.38 3.42
CA LEU A 11 4.50 22.05 4.04
C LEU A 11 3.49 21.06 3.46
N LYS A 12 2.23 21.48 3.26
CA LYS A 12 1.18 20.68 2.59
C LYS A 12 1.59 20.22 1.20
N ILE A 13 2.15 21.14 0.40
CA ILE A 13 2.60 20.84 -0.97
C ILE A 13 3.73 19.79 -0.92
N VAL A 14 4.72 20.01 -0.05
CA VAL A 14 5.85 19.09 0.12
C VAL A 14 5.40 17.70 0.54
N ILE A 15 4.48 17.59 1.51
CA ILE A 15 3.92 16.31 1.96
C ILE A 15 3.22 15.60 0.78
N LYS A 16 2.36 16.33 0.07
CA LYS A 16 1.60 15.78 -1.05
C LYS A 16 2.52 15.24 -2.15
N ASP A 17 3.53 16.00 -2.52
CA ASP A 17 4.44 15.61 -3.59
C ASP A 17 5.36 14.47 -3.16
N THR A 18 5.72 14.40 -1.88
CA THR A 18 6.46 13.26 -1.31
C THR A 18 5.61 11.98 -1.34
N LEU A 19 4.35 12.03 -0.91
CA LEU A 19 3.44 10.88 -0.97
C LEU A 19 3.23 10.39 -2.42
N LYS A 20 3.09 11.31 -3.39
CA LYS A 20 3.05 10.94 -4.83
C LYS A 20 4.34 10.27 -5.30
N ALA A 21 5.50 10.74 -4.86
CA ALA A 21 6.78 10.14 -5.26
C ALA A 21 6.93 8.72 -4.70
N ILE A 22 6.49 8.50 -3.45
CA ILE A 22 6.44 7.18 -2.83
C ILE A 22 5.45 6.28 -3.60
N ASP A 23 4.26 6.79 -3.93
CA ASP A 23 3.24 6.10 -4.73
C ASP A 23 3.76 5.67 -6.11
N LEU A 24 4.38 6.59 -6.85
CA LEU A 24 5.00 6.30 -8.13
C LEU A 24 6.15 5.29 -8.00
N SER A 25 6.90 5.31 -6.91
CA SER A 25 7.99 4.35 -6.69
C SER A 25 7.44 2.95 -6.45
N TYR A 26 6.37 2.82 -5.68
CA TYR A 26 5.68 1.56 -5.47
C TYR A 26 5.04 1.02 -6.76
N ASN A 27 4.28 1.85 -7.47
CA ASN A 27 3.58 1.45 -8.71
C ASN A 27 4.57 1.06 -9.82
N ASN A 28 5.80 1.57 -9.78
CA ASN A 28 6.87 1.20 -10.71
C ASN A 28 7.76 0.04 -10.19
N ASN A 29 7.34 -0.67 -9.13
CA ASN A 29 8.07 -1.78 -8.52
C ASN A 29 9.50 -1.43 -8.05
N LYS A 30 9.77 -0.15 -7.71
CA LYS A 30 11.08 0.30 -7.21
C LYS A 30 11.26 0.08 -5.72
N ILE A 31 10.15 0.00 -4.98
CA ILE A 31 10.10 -0.25 -3.54
C ILE A 31 9.06 -1.32 -3.25
N ALA A 32 9.26 -2.11 -2.20
CA ALA A 32 8.26 -3.04 -1.73
C ALA A 32 7.14 -2.31 -0.98
N LEU A 33 6.05 -3.03 -0.67
CA LEU A 33 4.97 -2.43 0.09
C LEU A 33 5.36 -2.19 1.56
N GLU A 34 6.21 -3.03 2.12
CA GLU A 34 6.78 -2.83 3.45
C GLU A 34 7.53 -1.48 3.51
N ASP A 35 8.32 -1.17 2.47
CA ASP A 35 8.98 0.14 2.35
C ASP A 35 7.96 1.27 2.19
N TYR A 36 6.91 1.07 1.37
CA TYR A 36 5.85 2.05 1.18
C TYR A 36 5.13 2.37 2.51
N ASP A 37 4.81 1.35 3.30
CA ASP A 37 4.18 1.49 4.62
C ASP A 37 5.09 2.21 5.61
N GLU A 38 6.35 1.82 5.70
CA GLU A 38 7.33 2.47 6.57
C GLU A 38 7.55 3.94 6.19
N MET A 39 7.67 4.24 4.89
CA MET A 39 7.86 5.60 4.39
C MET A 39 6.62 6.48 4.62
N THR A 40 5.41 5.95 4.37
CA THR A 40 4.17 6.73 4.61
C THR A 40 3.91 6.96 6.09
N SER A 41 4.20 5.97 6.95
CA SER A 41 4.17 6.10 8.41
C SER A 41 5.20 7.12 8.92
N ALA A 42 6.40 7.14 8.35
CA ALA A 42 7.41 8.14 8.68
C ALA A 42 6.92 9.57 8.34
N ILE A 43 6.25 9.75 7.20
CA ILE A 43 5.65 11.04 6.82
C ILE A 43 4.55 11.45 7.81
N GLU A 44 3.66 10.55 8.23
CA GLU A 44 2.63 10.85 9.25
C GLU A 44 3.25 11.28 10.58
N ASN A 45 4.29 10.58 11.03
CA ASN A 45 4.98 10.88 12.28
C ASN A 45 5.71 12.22 12.23
N ILE A 46 6.44 12.49 11.14
CA ILE A 46 7.14 13.76 10.92
C ILE A 46 6.13 14.91 10.90
N ASN A 47 5.02 14.76 10.19
CA ASN A 47 3.98 15.77 10.12
C ASN A 47 3.35 16.03 11.49
N SER A 48 3.00 14.98 12.22
CA SER A 48 2.44 15.08 13.58
C SER A 48 3.40 15.81 14.52
N TYR A 49 4.70 15.54 14.42
CA TYR A 49 5.74 16.24 15.18
C TYR A 49 5.82 17.72 14.81
N PHE A 50 5.93 18.05 13.52
CA PHE A 50 5.99 19.44 13.07
C PHE A 50 4.76 20.23 13.50
N LEU A 51 3.57 19.63 13.37
CA LEU A 51 2.32 20.28 13.74
C LEU A 51 2.22 20.57 15.23
N SER A 52 2.73 19.65 16.06
CA SER A 52 2.79 19.87 17.51
C SER A 52 3.64 21.07 17.92
N MET A 53 4.65 21.46 17.12
CA MET A 53 5.55 22.59 17.43
C MET A 53 4.99 23.96 17.09
N TYR A 54 4.06 24.05 16.13
CA TYR A 54 3.54 25.34 15.65
C TYR A 54 2.15 25.69 16.21
N GLY A 55 1.60 24.84 17.10
CA GLY A 55 0.27 24.97 17.70
C GLY A 55 -0.80 24.18 16.92
N LYS A 56 -1.89 23.79 17.61
CA LYS A 56 -2.98 23.04 16.96
C LYS A 56 -3.74 23.93 15.98
N TYR A 57 -3.49 23.76 14.69
CA TYR A 57 -4.39 24.20 13.63
C TYR A 57 -5.24 22.99 13.27
N THR A 58 -6.34 22.80 14.00
CA THR A 58 -7.18 21.59 13.95
C THR A 58 -7.53 21.15 12.53
N ASP A 59 -7.81 22.10 11.65
CA ASP A 59 -8.21 21.81 10.26
C ASP A 59 -7.05 21.31 9.39
N PHE A 60 -5.80 21.70 9.71
CA PHE A 60 -4.62 21.27 8.98
C PHE A 60 -4.23 19.84 9.36
N ASP A 61 -4.22 19.53 10.65
CA ASP A 61 -3.88 18.21 11.18
C ASP A 61 -4.79 17.12 10.57
N GLU A 62 -6.10 17.43 10.46
CA GLU A 62 -7.07 16.52 9.85
C GLU A 62 -6.85 16.35 8.34
N GLU A 63 -6.54 17.41 7.61
CA GLU A 63 -6.32 17.33 6.15
C GLU A 63 -5.08 16.52 5.79
N VAL A 64 -3.97 16.71 6.51
CA VAL A 64 -2.74 15.92 6.29
C VAL A 64 -2.95 14.47 6.66
N LYS A 65 -3.63 14.20 7.78
CA LYS A 65 -3.98 12.83 8.18
C LYS A 65 -4.89 12.16 7.14
N TYR A 66 -5.87 12.87 6.62
CA TYR A 66 -6.73 12.39 5.54
C TYR A 66 -5.93 12.11 4.27
N MET A 67 -4.96 12.97 3.93
CA MET A 67 -4.09 12.78 2.78
C MET A 67 -3.28 11.48 2.90
N VAL A 68 -2.60 11.24 4.03
CA VAL A 68 -1.86 9.99 4.26
C VAL A 68 -2.79 8.77 4.11
N LYS A 69 -3.95 8.80 4.77
CA LYS A 69 -4.94 7.71 4.69
C LYS A 69 -5.42 7.44 3.27
N SER A 70 -5.71 8.48 2.49
CA SER A 70 -6.19 8.34 1.11
C SER A 70 -5.18 7.63 0.19
N PHE A 71 -3.88 7.73 0.49
CA PHE A 71 -2.81 7.05 -0.24
C PHE A 71 -2.57 5.63 0.27
N TYR A 72 -2.85 5.36 1.55
CA TYR A 72 -2.58 4.09 2.21
C TYR A 72 -3.76 3.10 2.11
N ASP A 73 -4.95 3.52 2.53
CA ASP A 73 -6.12 2.63 2.72
C ASP A 73 -6.50 1.82 1.46
N PRO A 74 -6.56 2.41 0.24
CA PRO A 74 -6.93 1.66 -0.96
C PRO A 74 -5.95 0.53 -1.29
N LYS A 75 -4.66 0.71 -1.00
CA LYS A 75 -3.62 -0.28 -1.30
C LYS A 75 -3.62 -1.45 -0.33
N VAL A 76 -3.94 -1.17 0.94
CA VAL A 76 -4.11 -2.21 1.95
C VAL A 76 -5.33 -3.07 1.63
N GLU A 77 -6.43 -2.44 1.23
CA GLU A 77 -7.65 -3.13 0.84
C GLU A 77 -7.44 -4.00 -0.42
N GLU A 78 -6.81 -3.44 -1.46
CA GLU A 78 -6.48 -4.18 -2.68
C GLU A 78 -5.55 -5.38 -2.38
N ARG A 79 -4.55 -5.21 -1.51
CA ARG A 79 -3.67 -6.32 -1.07
C ARG A 79 -4.39 -7.35 -0.23
N GLY A 80 -5.31 -6.96 0.66
CA GLY A 80 -6.10 -7.90 1.45
C GLY A 80 -6.91 -8.83 0.53
N ILE A 81 -7.52 -8.25 -0.51
CA ILE A 81 -8.24 -8.99 -1.54
C ILE A 81 -7.28 -9.88 -2.34
N GLU A 82 -6.13 -9.37 -2.77
CA GLU A 82 -5.16 -10.14 -3.55
C GLU A 82 -4.55 -11.29 -2.76
N LYS A 83 -4.17 -11.08 -1.50
CA LYS A 83 -3.68 -12.13 -0.60
C LYS A 83 -4.72 -13.22 -0.40
N GLY A 84 -5.98 -12.85 -0.13
CA GLY A 84 -7.06 -13.82 0.01
C GLY A 84 -7.27 -14.66 -1.26
N LYS A 85 -7.17 -14.04 -2.44
CA LYS A 85 -7.22 -14.77 -3.72
C LYS A 85 -6.05 -15.76 -3.88
N ILE A 86 -4.84 -15.36 -3.50
CA ILE A 86 -3.63 -16.19 -3.59
C ILE A 86 -3.69 -17.37 -2.60
N GLU A 87 -4.16 -17.15 -1.37
CA GLU A 87 -4.34 -18.21 -0.37
C GLU A 87 -5.33 -19.26 -0.86
N ILE A 88 -6.52 -18.83 -1.32
CA ILE A 88 -7.52 -19.72 -1.90
C ILE A 88 -6.95 -20.48 -3.11
N ALA A 89 -6.25 -19.79 -4.01
CA ALA A 89 -5.61 -20.44 -5.17
C ALA A 89 -4.62 -21.53 -4.74
N SER A 90 -3.81 -21.25 -3.72
CA SER A 90 -2.79 -22.17 -3.22
C SER A 90 -3.39 -23.43 -2.59
N GLU A 91 -4.48 -23.28 -1.84
CA GLU A 91 -5.24 -24.42 -1.29
C GLU A 91 -5.83 -25.28 -2.41
N MET A 92 -6.50 -24.65 -3.38
CA MET A 92 -7.07 -25.35 -4.55
C MET A 92 -6.01 -26.10 -5.35
N ILE A 93 -4.82 -25.52 -5.56
CA ILE A 93 -3.69 -26.20 -6.23
C ILE A 93 -3.25 -27.43 -5.42
N LYS A 94 -3.15 -27.30 -4.10
CA LYS A 94 -2.76 -28.42 -3.21
C LYS A 94 -3.79 -29.55 -3.23
N GLU A 95 -5.07 -29.23 -3.40
CA GLU A 95 -6.18 -30.17 -3.57
C GLU A 95 -6.26 -30.78 -4.98
N GLY A 96 -5.46 -30.29 -5.93
CA GLY A 96 -5.43 -30.79 -7.31
C GLY A 96 -6.59 -30.29 -8.18
N GLU A 97 -7.20 -29.16 -7.81
CA GLU A 97 -8.26 -28.53 -8.61
C GLU A 97 -7.72 -28.05 -9.97
N PRO A 98 -8.51 -28.14 -11.05
CA PRO A 98 -8.09 -27.74 -12.38
C PRO A 98 -7.96 -26.21 -12.50
N MET A 99 -7.06 -25.78 -13.40
CA MET A 99 -6.76 -24.37 -13.69
C MET A 99 -8.01 -23.53 -13.93
N GLU A 100 -8.98 -24.05 -14.70
CA GLU A 100 -10.23 -23.35 -15.02
C GLU A 100 -11.07 -23.06 -13.77
N ARG A 101 -11.10 -23.98 -12.79
CA ARG A 101 -11.79 -23.74 -11.51
C ARG A 101 -11.05 -22.69 -10.69
N ILE A 102 -9.72 -22.82 -10.56
CA ILE A 102 -8.90 -21.86 -9.82
C ILE A 102 -9.09 -20.44 -10.38
N LYS A 103 -8.98 -20.28 -11.70
CA LYS A 103 -9.19 -19.01 -12.40
C LYS A 103 -10.61 -18.46 -12.19
N LYS A 104 -11.63 -19.32 -12.27
CA LYS A 104 -13.04 -18.92 -12.09
C LYS A 104 -13.32 -18.36 -10.70
N TYR A 105 -12.81 -19.00 -9.65
CA TYR A 105 -13.12 -18.67 -8.26
C TYR A 105 -12.20 -17.57 -7.69
N THR A 106 -10.92 -17.58 -8.01
CA THR A 106 -9.95 -16.60 -7.49
C THR A 106 -9.87 -15.33 -8.34
N LYS A 107 -10.32 -15.39 -9.60
CA LYS A 107 -10.18 -14.32 -10.60
C LYS A 107 -8.72 -13.92 -10.87
N LEU A 108 -7.75 -14.76 -10.48
CA LEU A 108 -6.35 -14.55 -10.81
C LEU A 108 -6.10 -14.79 -12.29
N ASP A 109 -5.09 -14.11 -12.83
CA ASP A 109 -4.59 -14.39 -14.16
C ASP A 109 -3.87 -15.74 -14.19
N GLU A 110 -3.80 -16.31 -15.40
CA GLU A 110 -3.26 -17.65 -15.61
C GLU A 110 -1.75 -17.74 -15.32
N ASN A 111 -1.00 -16.68 -15.61
CA ASN A 111 0.44 -16.66 -15.35
C ASN A 111 0.72 -16.71 -13.85
N LYS A 112 -0.05 -15.98 -13.05
CA LYS A 112 0.07 -15.95 -11.60
C LYS A 112 -0.29 -17.30 -10.96
N ILE A 113 -1.29 -18.00 -11.50
CA ILE A 113 -1.61 -19.37 -11.06
C ILE A 113 -0.46 -20.33 -11.42
N LEU A 114 0.12 -20.22 -12.62
CA LEU A 114 1.27 -21.03 -13.02
C LEU A 114 2.52 -20.78 -12.16
N GLU A 115 2.78 -19.54 -11.74
CA GLU A 115 3.84 -19.21 -10.79
C GLU A 115 3.61 -19.86 -9.41
N LEU A 116 2.38 -19.82 -8.92
CA LEU A 116 1.99 -20.47 -7.65
C LEU A 116 2.18 -21.99 -7.72
N MET A 117 1.79 -22.63 -8.83
CA MET A 117 1.99 -24.05 -9.05
C MET A 117 3.48 -24.43 -8.98
N LYS A 118 4.34 -23.70 -9.69
CA LYS A 118 5.80 -23.93 -9.68
C LYS A 118 6.40 -23.80 -8.28
N ARG A 119 5.96 -22.78 -7.51
CA ARG A 119 6.39 -22.59 -6.11
C ARG A 119 5.99 -23.77 -5.23
N ILE A 120 4.73 -24.17 -5.28
CA ILE A 120 4.21 -25.28 -4.46
C ILE A 120 4.87 -26.61 -4.84
N GLU A 121 5.17 -26.85 -6.12
CA GLU A 121 5.92 -28.03 -6.55
C GLU A 121 7.35 -28.02 -6.01
N SER A 122 8.03 -26.87 -6.01
CA SER A 122 9.39 -26.75 -5.46
C SER A 122 9.46 -26.99 -3.95
N GLU A 123 8.40 -26.65 -3.20
CA GLU A 123 8.28 -26.90 -1.76
C GLU A 123 8.06 -28.38 -1.40
N LYS A 124 7.56 -29.20 -2.34
CA LYS A 124 7.34 -30.64 -2.13
C LYS A 124 8.60 -31.49 -2.32
N VAL A 125 9.65 -30.93 -2.93
CA VAL A 125 10.89 -31.65 -3.31
C VAL A 125 12.03 -31.40 -2.30
N GLN A 126 11.83 -30.52 -1.31
CA GLN A 126 12.68 -30.37 -0.12
C GLN A 126 12.22 -31.25 1.03
#